data_AF-A0A2M7F9B2-F1
#
_entry.id   AF-A0A2M7F9B2-F1
#
_cell.length_a   1.000
_cell.length_b   1.000
_cell.length_c   1.000
_cell.angle_alpha   90.00
_cell.angle_beta   90.00
_cell.angle_gamma   90.00
#
_symmetry.space_group_name_H-M   'P 1'
#
loop_
_entity.id
_entity.type
_entity.pdbx_description
1 polymer ?
#
loop_
_entity_poly.entity_id
_entity_poly.type
_entity_poly.pdbx_seq_one_letter_code
_entity_poly.pdbx_strand_id
1 'polypeptide(L)'
;AIVPADRAVEISALVYEKYVEQFGKGMGRLPFSIGNTFFAHKMPMFVVLDAGRRMIGNFDTLAKKPVCNNFTIKDKTKSSADYRFGLECSLDGLKRSFTWRLPHELGNCADDYHHPYFIIDGEKDRYSNRSTFFETIAGSVVHFTEIKEGDVLSVYPNYYDFEFLDSNARRHDIVLDEPGRRRSNVADFKSKPFLLDELGQKVMCLWKELLQGRQLQGITDTKLRKLQSLWLTKYQEWVIDRNEEGFKAWENLVWVSLDKEFALSKEQRELLEKTIESGLFFDTLELYLGILKERIDKK
;
A
#
# COMPACT_ATOMS: atom_id res chain seq x y z
N ALA A 1 -0.06 9.11 -18.42
CA ALA A 1 -0.84 8.48 -19.50
C ALA A 1 -2.33 8.74 -19.26
N ILE A 2 -3.15 8.73 -20.31
CA ILE A 2 -4.62 8.73 -20.18
C ILE A 2 -5.10 7.34 -20.58
N VAL A 3 -5.85 6.68 -19.71
CA VAL A 3 -6.30 5.29 -19.89
C VAL A 3 -7.78 5.16 -19.49
N PRO A 4 -8.50 4.15 -19.99
CA PRO A 4 -9.85 3.82 -19.50
C PRO A 4 -9.84 3.54 -17.99
N ALA A 5 -10.86 4.04 -17.28
CA ALA A 5 -10.91 3.98 -15.82
C ALA A 5 -10.95 2.54 -15.29
N ASP A 6 -11.73 1.68 -15.92
CA ASP A 6 -11.89 0.24 -15.61
C ASP A 6 -10.60 -0.58 -15.74
N ARG A 7 -9.61 -0.07 -16.49
CA ARG A 7 -8.29 -0.70 -16.66
C ARG A 7 -7.21 -0.05 -15.80
N ALA A 8 -7.49 1.09 -15.17
CA ALA A 8 -6.46 1.94 -14.58
C ALA A 8 -5.69 1.25 -13.45
N VAL A 9 -6.38 0.52 -12.56
CA VAL A 9 -5.74 -0.21 -11.44
C VAL A 9 -4.88 -1.36 -11.95
N GLU A 10 -5.36 -2.12 -12.94
CA GLU A 10 -4.60 -3.22 -13.54
C GLU A 10 -3.35 -2.72 -14.26
N ILE A 11 -3.47 -1.60 -14.99
CA ILE A 11 -2.32 -0.97 -15.65
C ILE A 11 -1.31 -0.50 -14.60
N SER A 12 -1.74 0.14 -13.51
CA SER A 12 -0.85 0.56 -12.42
C SER A 12 -0.09 -0.64 -11.81
N ALA A 13 -0.77 -1.77 -11.59
CA ALA A 13 -0.15 -2.99 -11.10
C ALA A 13 0.87 -3.58 -12.10
N LEU A 14 0.53 -3.64 -13.39
CA LEU A 14 1.44 -4.11 -14.44
C LEU A 14 2.67 -3.21 -14.59
N VAL A 15 2.49 -1.89 -14.49
CA VAL A 15 3.60 -0.93 -14.52
C VAL A 15 4.51 -1.16 -13.31
N TYR A 16 3.94 -1.41 -12.13
CA TYR A 16 4.75 -1.71 -10.94
C TYR A 16 5.49 -3.05 -11.07
N GLU A 17 4.84 -4.08 -11.60
CA GLU A 17 5.50 -5.37 -11.88
C GLU A 17 6.68 -5.19 -12.82
N LYS A 18 6.53 -4.43 -13.92
CA LYS A 18 7.63 -4.10 -14.83
C LYS A 18 8.73 -3.27 -14.18
N TYR A 19 8.37 -2.37 -13.27
CA TYR A 19 9.36 -1.67 -12.46
C TYR A 19 10.18 -2.64 -11.60
N VAL A 20 9.54 -3.60 -10.92
CA VAL A 20 10.23 -4.59 -10.09
C VAL A 20 11.11 -5.53 -10.92
N GLU A 21 10.63 -5.98 -12.09
CA GLU A 21 11.43 -6.81 -13.00
C GLU A 21 12.72 -6.11 -13.45
N GLN A 22 12.64 -4.82 -13.82
CA GLN A 22 13.76 -4.09 -14.42
C GLN A 22 14.67 -3.42 -13.37
N PHE A 23 14.08 -2.94 -12.27
CA PHE A 23 14.74 -2.09 -11.27
C PHE A 23 14.65 -2.64 -9.84
N GLY A 24 14.12 -3.86 -9.63
CA GLY A 24 13.93 -4.43 -8.29
C GLY A 24 15.21 -4.58 -7.48
N LYS A 25 16.39 -4.64 -8.12
CA LYS A 25 17.70 -4.61 -7.43
C LYS A 25 17.96 -3.27 -6.73
N GLY A 26 17.31 -2.21 -7.21
CA GLY A 26 17.30 -0.86 -6.62
C GLY A 26 16.17 -0.62 -5.63
N MET A 27 15.38 -1.65 -5.28
CA MET A 27 14.23 -1.49 -4.39
C MET A 27 14.63 -0.87 -3.05
N GLY A 28 13.82 0.09 -2.59
CA GLY A 28 14.05 0.84 -1.36
C GLY A 28 15.13 1.93 -1.47
N ARG A 29 15.81 2.07 -2.61
CA ARG A 29 16.75 3.18 -2.90
C ARG A 29 16.28 4.04 -4.08
N LEU A 30 15.52 3.46 -5.00
CA LEU A 30 14.89 4.14 -6.11
C LEU A 30 13.37 4.13 -5.88
N PRO A 31 12.76 5.22 -5.41
CA PRO A 31 11.31 5.28 -5.25
C PRO A 31 10.61 5.43 -6.60
N PHE A 32 9.51 4.71 -6.77
CA PHE A 32 8.62 4.76 -7.93
C PHE A 32 7.17 4.75 -7.42
N SER A 33 6.51 5.91 -7.50
CA SER A 33 5.13 6.08 -7.02
C SER A 33 4.16 6.27 -8.18
N ILE A 34 2.94 5.74 -8.04
CA ILE A 34 1.90 5.84 -9.05
C ILE A 34 0.67 6.54 -8.47
N GLY A 35 0.15 7.49 -9.25
CA GLY A 35 -1.05 8.25 -8.92
C GLY A 35 -2.13 8.12 -9.98
N ASN A 36 -3.36 7.78 -9.58
CA ASN A 36 -4.50 7.66 -10.48
C ASN A 36 -5.50 8.80 -10.24
N THR A 37 -5.60 9.74 -11.19
CA THR A 37 -6.64 10.78 -11.17
C THR A 37 -7.79 10.37 -12.09
N PHE A 38 -8.96 10.10 -11.52
CA PHE A 38 -10.18 9.77 -12.22
C PHE A 38 -11.02 11.03 -12.46
N PHE A 39 -11.67 11.13 -13.62
CA PHE A 39 -12.47 12.31 -13.98
C PHE A 39 -13.49 11.96 -15.06
N ALA A 40 -14.58 12.73 -15.12
CA ALA A 40 -15.56 12.63 -16.21
C ALA A 40 -15.04 13.30 -17.49
N HIS A 41 -15.53 12.89 -18.67
CA HIS A 41 -15.11 13.43 -19.97
C HIS A 41 -15.26 14.95 -20.13
N LYS A 42 -16.14 15.59 -19.34
CA LYS A 42 -16.34 17.06 -19.34
C LYS A 42 -15.42 17.80 -18.37
N MET A 43 -14.62 17.10 -17.57
CA MET A 43 -13.70 17.74 -16.64
C MET A 43 -12.64 18.53 -17.42
N PRO A 44 -12.47 19.84 -17.16
CA PRO A 44 -11.48 20.62 -17.88
C PRO A 44 -10.06 20.07 -17.67
N MET A 45 -9.31 19.86 -18.75
CA MET A 45 -7.99 19.22 -18.68
C MET A 45 -6.98 19.96 -17.80
N PHE A 46 -7.08 21.28 -17.68
CA PHE A 46 -6.19 22.03 -16.78
C PHE A 46 -6.39 21.65 -15.31
N VAL A 47 -7.61 21.28 -14.90
CA VAL A 47 -7.92 20.80 -13.54
C VAL A 47 -7.28 19.43 -13.33
N VAL A 48 -7.38 18.54 -14.32
CA VAL A 48 -6.77 17.20 -14.29
C VAL A 48 -5.25 17.29 -14.20
N LEU A 49 -4.63 18.17 -14.98
CA LEU A 49 -3.17 18.38 -14.95
C LEU A 49 -2.70 19.01 -13.63
N ASP A 50 -3.46 19.96 -13.07
CA ASP A 50 -3.17 20.52 -11.74
C ASP A 50 -3.26 19.46 -10.64
N ALA A 51 -4.30 18.62 -10.68
CA ALA A 51 -4.46 17.48 -9.76
C ALA A 51 -3.28 16.49 -9.86
N GLY A 52 -2.89 16.11 -11.08
CA GLY A 52 -1.73 15.26 -11.31
C GLY A 52 -0.42 15.88 -10.79
N ARG A 53 -0.22 17.18 -11.02
CA ARG A 53 0.96 17.91 -10.51
C ARG A 53 1.01 17.93 -8.98
N ARG A 54 -0.13 18.12 -8.32
CA ARG A 54 -0.22 18.08 -6.85
C ARG A 54 0.12 16.70 -6.30
N MET A 55 -0.38 15.65 -6.94
CA MET A 55 -0.10 14.27 -6.55
C MET A 55 1.40 13.95 -6.68
N ILE A 56 2.04 14.39 -7.77
CA ILE A 56 3.51 14.29 -7.94
C ILE A 56 4.23 15.06 -6.83
N GLY A 57 3.83 16.30 -6.52
CA GLY A 57 4.45 17.09 -5.46
C GLY A 57 4.36 16.43 -4.08
N ASN A 58 3.29 15.69 -3.80
CA ASN A 58 3.16 14.88 -2.59
C ASN A 58 4.16 13.73 -2.59
N PHE A 59 4.29 12.98 -3.70
CA PHE A 59 5.28 11.92 -3.83
C PHE A 59 6.71 12.43 -3.71
N ASP A 60 7.04 13.56 -4.34
CA ASP A 60 8.34 14.20 -4.22
C ASP A 60 8.64 14.55 -2.76
N THR A 61 7.64 15.05 -2.02
CA THR A 61 7.78 15.37 -0.60
C THR A 61 8.07 14.12 0.24
N LEU A 62 7.36 13.02 -0.01
CA LEU A 62 7.58 11.73 0.66
C LEU A 62 8.93 11.11 0.30
N ALA A 63 9.42 11.32 -0.92
CA ALA A 63 10.68 10.79 -1.41
C ALA A 63 11.92 11.62 -1.00
N LYS A 64 11.75 12.78 -0.33
CA LYS A 64 12.89 13.65 0.06
C LYS A 64 13.89 12.96 0.99
N LYS A 65 13.42 12.05 1.83
CA LYS A 65 14.22 11.35 2.83
C LYS A 65 13.80 9.90 2.91
N PRO A 66 14.74 8.97 3.21
CA PRO A 66 14.36 7.61 3.49
C PRO A 66 13.57 7.59 4.79
N VAL A 67 12.64 6.65 4.89
CA VAL A 67 12.04 6.28 6.15
C VAL A 67 13.02 5.37 6.87
N CYS A 68 13.53 5.88 8.00
CA CYS A 68 14.47 5.20 8.88
C CYS A 68 13.74 4.48 10.01
N ASN A 69 14.31 3.38 10.49
CA ASN A 69 13.90 2.58 11.65
C ASN A 69 12.49 1.99 11.61
N ASN A 70 11.87 1.97 10.44
CA ASN A 70 10.48 1.55 10.32
C ASN A 70 10.32 0.26 9.54
N PHE A 71 11.28 -0.21 8.74
CA PHE A 71 11.12 -1.41 7.91
C PHE A 71 11.97 -2.55 8.47
N THR A 72 11.32 -3.61 8.95
CA THR A 72 11.99 -4.77 9.55
C THR A 72 11.76 -6.01 8.71
N ILE A 73 12.85 -6.74 8.42
CA ILE A 73 12.79 -8.04 7.75
C ILE A 73 12.23 -9.09 8.70
N LYS A 74 11.18 -9.79 8.27
CA LYS A 74 10.56 -10.90 9.00
C LYS A 74 11.00 -12.26 8.52
N ASP A 75 11.16 -12.40 7.22
CA ASP A 75 11.62 -13.63 6.61
C ASP A 75 12.35 -13.34 5.31
N LYS A 76 13.22 -14.27 4.93
CA LYS A 76 13.92 -14.26 3.66
C LYS A 76 13.95 -15.67 3.09
N THR A 77 13.53 -15.80 1.84
CA THR A 77 13.63 -17.06 1.09
C THR A 77 14.25 -16.80 -0.28
N LYS A 78 15.23 -17.62 -0.67
CA LYS A 78 15.81 -17.60 -2.02
C LYS A 78 15.05 -18.60 -2.90
N SER A 79 14.54 -18.15 -4.04
CA SER A 79 14.06 -19.00 -5.13
C SER A 79 15.13 -19.04 -6.24
N SER A 80 14.91 -19.84 -7.28
CA SER A 80 15.78 -19.82 -8.46
C SER A 80 15.73 -18.49 -9.21
N ALA A 81 14.61 -17.77 -9.17
CA ALA A 81 14.43 -16.53 -9.93
C ALA A 81 14.59 -15.24 -9.10
N ASP A 82 14.30 -15.29 -7.80
CA ASP A 82 14.20 -14.10 -6.96
C ASP A 82 14.56 -14.35 -5.48
N TYR A 83 14.75 -13.26 -4.74
CA TYR A 83 14.65 -13.26 -3.29
C TYR A 83 13.27 -12.76 -2.88
N ARG A 84 12.62 -13.54 -2.03
CA ARG A 84 11.44 -13.13 -1.30
C ARG A 84 11.84 -12.56 0.06
N PHE A 85 11.43 -11.33 0.34
CA PHE A 85 11.57 -10.68 1.64
C PHE A 85 10.19 -10.38 2.22
N GLY A 86 9.87 -10.93 3.39
CA GLY A 86 8.73 -10.49 4.18
C GLY A 86 9.12 -9.27 5.00
N LEU A 87 8.34 -8.19 4.90
CA LEU A 87 8.58 -6.95 5.65
C LEU A 87 7.39 -6.63 6.55
N GLU A 88 7.71 -6.11 7.74
CA GLU A 88 6.79 -5.38 8.59
C GLU A 88 7.29 -3.95 8.74
N CYS A 89 6.40 -2.97 8.65
CA CYS A 89 6.72 -1.61 8.98
C CYS A 89 5.65 -0.89 9.79
N SER A 90 6.07 0.10 10.56
CA SER A 90 5.15 1.04 11.21
C SER A 90 5.28 2.37 10.49
N LEU A 91 4.24 2.81 9.78
CA LEU A 91 4.22 4.13 9.14
C LEU A 91 3.09 4.92 9.76
N ASP A 92 3.42 6.03 10.43
CA ASP A 92 2.45 6.97 11.01
C ASP A 92 1.51 6.31 12.04
N GLY A 93 2.07 5.44 12.89
CA GLY A 93 1.33 4.71 13.92
C GLY A 93 0.54 3.50 13.40
N LEU A 94 0.60 3.23 12.09
CA LEU A 94 -0.04 2.08 11.47
C LEU A 94 0.97 0.99 11.13
N LYS A 95 0.74 -0.20 11.69
CA LYS A 95 1.47 -1.40 11.29
C LYS A 95 1.03 -1.85 9.90
N ARG A 96 2.00 -2.15 9.05
CA ARG A 96 1.82 -2.66 7.70
C ARG A 96 2.76 -3.84 7.52
N SER A 97 2.31 -4.82 6.75
CA SER A 97 3.17 -5.89 6.26
C SER A 97 2.92 -6.12 4.79
N PHE A 98 3.97 -6.50 4.07
CA PHE A 98 3.95 -6.81 2.65
C PHE A 98 5.19 -7.65 2.31
N THR A 99 5.25 -8.17 1.10
CA THR A 99 6.36 -8.98 0.61
C THR A 99 7.00 -8.33 -0.60
N TRP A 100 8.33 -8.28 -0.64
CA TRP A 100 9.06 -8.00 -1.88
C TRP A 100 9.54 -9.29 -2.54
N ARG A 101 9.46 -9.35 -3.86
CA ARG A 101 10.07 -10.39 -4.70
C ARG A 101 11.03 -9.71 -5.66
N LEU A 102 12.32 -9.84 -5.41
CA LEU A 102 13.34 -9.01 -6.07
C LEU A 102 14.33 -9.86 -6.86
N PRO A 103 14.65 -9.46 -8.10
CA PRO A 103 15.66 -10.12 -8.89
C PRO A 103 17.04 -9.94 -8.27
N HIS A 104 17.95 -10.88 -8.56
CA HIS A 104 19.31 -10.88 -8.02
C HIS A 104 20.38 -11.29 -9.03
N GLU A 105 19.99 -11.65 -10.25
CA GLU A 105 20.92 -12.10 -11.28
C GLU A 105 21.16 -11.03 -12.34
N LEU A 106 22.33 -11.04 -12.95
CA LEU A 106 22.66 -10.29 -14.16
C LEU A 106 21.99 -10.92 -15.40
N GLY A 107 22.04 -10.23 -16.54
CA GLY A 107 21.46 -10.75 -17.80
C GLY A 107 22.09 -12.05 -18.32
N ASN A 108 23.23 -12.47 -17.77
CA ASN A 108 23.89 -13.74 -18.02
C ASN A 108 23.58 -14.81 -16.96
N CYS A 109 22.57 -14.59 -16.11
CA CYS A 109 22.15 -15.47 -15.01
C CYS A 109 23.19 -15.66 -13.88
N ALA A 110 24.27 -14.87 -13.84
CA ALA A 110 25.19 -14.87 -12.70
C ALA A 110 24.62 -14.03 -11.55
N ASP A 111 24.92 -14.40 -10.30
CA ASP A 111 24.59 -13.58 -9.13
C ASP A 111 25.16 -12.15 -9.30
N ASP A 112 24.31 -11.14 -9.14
CA ASP A 112 24.66 -9.72 -9.25
C ASP A 112 25.15 -9.20 -7.90
N TYR A 113 26.45 -8.93 -7.76
CA TYR A 113 27.03 -8.31 -6.56
C TYR A 113 27.29 -6.80 -6.71
N HIS A 114 26.61 -6.14 -7.66
CA HIS A 114 26.79 -4.71 -7.92
C HIS A 114 25.58 -3.90 -7.48
N HIS A 115 24.37 -4.42 -7.68
CA HIS A 115 23.13 -3.66 -7.47
C HIS A 115 22.30 -4.06 -6.25
N PRO A 116 22.08 -5.35 -5.92
CA PRO A 116 21.08 -5.77 -4.94
C PRO A 116 21.57 -5.62 -3.50
N TYR A 117 21.57 -4.37 -3.05
CA TYR A 117 21.95 -3.94 -1.70
C TYR A 117 20.82 -3.12 -1.07
N PHE A 118 20.56 -3.37 0.20
CA PHE A 118 19.71 -2.50 1.01
C PHE A 118 20.56 -1.56 1.87
N ILE A 119 20.02 -0.38 2.15
CA ILE A 119 20.55 0.52 3.18
C ILE A 119 20.01 0.02 4.51
N ILE A 120 20.92 -0.24 5.44
CA ILE A 120 20.62 -0.78 6.75
C ILE A 120 20.53 0.36 7.75
N ASP A 121 19.55 0.26 8.65
CA ASP A 121 19.38 1.17 9.77
C ASP A 121 19.83 0.49 11.06
N GLY A 122 20.89 0.99 11.69
CA GLY A 122 21.39 0.47 12.95
C GLY A 122 22.89 0.67 13.16
N GLU A 123 23.37 0.24 14.33
CA GLU A 123 24.78 0.36 14.70
C GLU A 123 25.68 -0.48 13.77
N LYS A 124 26.77 0.12 13.29
CA LYS A 124 27.69 -0.49 12.32
C LYS A 124 28.23 -1.85 12.79
N ASP A 125 28.49 -1.98 14.09
CA ASP A 125 29.04 -3.19 14.70
C ASP A 125 28.12 -4.40 14.56
N ARG A 126 26.81 -4.18 14.40
CA ARG A 126 25.83 -5.26 14.16
C ARG A 126 25.99 -5.91 12.78
N TYR A 127 26.58 -5.19 11.82
CA TYR A 127 26.66 -5.58 10.42
C TYR A 127 28.09 -5.76 9.91
N SER A 128 29.09 -5.27 10.63
CA SER A 128 30.51 -5.28 10.24
C SER A 128 31.10 -6.69 10.05
N ASN A 129 30.47 -7.71 10.62
CA ASN A 129 30.86 -9.10 10.42
C ASN A 129 30.35 -9.72 9.10
N ARG A 130 29.55 -9.00 8.32
CA ARG A 130 29.02 -9.45 7.03
C ARG A 130 30.02 -9.15 5.93
N SER A 131 30.32 -10.14 5.09
CA SER A 131 31.36 -10.03 4.06
C SER A 131 31.02 -9.01 2.96
N THR A 132 29.73 -8.78 2.73
CA THR A 132 29.19 -7.84 1.73
C THR A 132 28.88 -6.45 2.31
N PHE A 133 29.17 -6.23 3.59
CA PHE A 133 28.96 -4.93 4.22
C PHE A 133 29.98 -3.91 3.75
N PHE A 134 29.52 -2.71 3.39
CA PHE A 134 30.38 -1.55 3.21
C PHE A 134 29.59 -0.24 3.39
N GLU A 135 30.33 0.86 3.47
CA GLU A 135 29.78 2.20 3.66
C GLU A 135 29.65 2.93 2.32
N THR A 136 28.55 3.68 2.17
CA THR A 136 28.33 4.57 1.02
C THR A 136 27.97 5.97 1.50
N ILE A 137 27.94 6.94 0.58
CA ILE A 137 27.43 8.29 0.87
C ILE A 137 25.96 8.30 1.32
N ALA A 138 25.20 7.27 0.98
CA ALA A 138 23.79 7.14 1.32
C ALA A 138 23.55 6.38 2.64
N GLY A 139 24.59 5.74 3.19
CA GLY A 139 24.51 4.93 4.40
C GLY A 139 25.24 3.59 4.28
N SER A 140 25.19 2.80 5.35
CA SER A 140 25.73 1.45 5.40
C SER A 140 24.86 0.50 4.60
N VAL A 141 25.46 -0.35 3.76
CA VAL A 141 24.73 -1.25 2.88
C VAL A 141 25.12 -2.70 3.08
N VAL A 142 24.17 -3.61 2.86
CA VAL A 142 24.39 -5.06 2.88
C VAL A 142 23.68 -5.70 1.69
N HIS A 143 24.34 -6.68 1.07
CA HIS A 143 23.81 -7.40 -0.08
C HIS A 143 22.66 -8.34 0.31
N PHE A 144 21.71 -8.56 -0.61
CA PHE A 144 20.53 -9.42 -0.40
C PHE A 144 20.87 -10.81 0.18
N THR A 145 22.02 -11.40 -0.20
CA THR A 145 22.47 -12.71 0.28
C THR A 145 22.71 -12.75 1.78
N GLU A 146 23.13 -11.64 2.40
CA GLU A 146 23.49 -11.57 3.83
C GLU A 146 22.47 -10.81 4.69
N ILE A 147 21.37 -10.35 4.10
CA ILE A 147 20.20 -9.85 4.86
C ILE A 147 19.58 -10.99 5.69
N LYS A 148 19.21 -10.69 6.93
CA LYS A 148 18.69 -11.65 7.91
C LYS A 148 17.38 -11.13 8.52
N GLU A 149 16.62 -12.05 9.10
CA GLU A 149 15.47 -11.70 9.94
C GLU A 149 15.89 -10.76 11.09
N GLY A 150 15.05 -9.77 11.37
CA GLY A 150 15.28 -8.74 12.37
C GLY A 150 16.20 -7.61 11.90
N ASP A 151 16.71 -7.65 10.67
CA ASP A 151 17.38 -6.50 10.08
C ASP A 151 16.39 -5.35 9.85
N VAL A 152 16.85 -4.14 10.15
CA VAL A 152 16.08 -2.92 9.97
C VAL A 152 16.67 -2.16 8.78
N LEU A 153 15.82 -1.70 7.89
CA LEU A 153 16.20 -1.03 6.65
C LEU A 153 15.81 0.44 6.68
N SER A 154 16.65 1.28 6.07
CA SER A 154 16.27 2.63 5.66
C SER A 154 15.78 2.59 4.22
N VAL A 155 14.51 2.93 4.00
CA VAL A 155 13.81 2.67 2.73
C VAL A 155 13.20 3.95 2.19
N TYR A 156 13.37 4.22 0.90
CA TYR A 156 12.53 5.16 0.15
C TYR A 156 11.30 4.40 -0.39
N PRO A 157 10.11 4.55 0.23
CA PRO A 157 8.98 3.71 -0.12
C PRO A 157 8.35 4.12 -1.44
N ASN A 158 7.70 3.17 -2.09
CA ASN A 158 6.86 3.40 -3.26
C ASN A 158 5.44 3.66 -2.79
N TYR A 159 4.77 4.68 -3.34
CA TYR A 159 3.42 5.05 -2.94
C TYR A 159 2.41 4.86 -4.07
N TYR A 160 1.18 4.50 -3.70
CA TYR A 160 0.01 4.49 -4.56
C TYR A 160 -1.04 5.45 -4.03
N ASP A 161 -1.52 6.35 -4.87
CA ASP A 161 -2.59 7.28 -4.53
C ASP A 161 -3.64 7.34 -5.64
N PHE A 162 -4.86 7.71 -5.28
CA PHE A 162 -5.90 7.99 -6.25
C PHE A 162 -6.86 9.10 -5.78
N GLU A 163 -7.42 9.81 -6.75
CA GLU A 163 -8.43 10.83 -6.51
C GLU A 163 -9.48 10.85 -7.64
N PHE A 164 -10.75 11.08 -7.29
CA PHE A 164 -11.82 11.30 -8.27
C PHE A 164 -12.24 12.76 -8.28
N LEU A 165 -12.02 13.42 -9.42
CA LEU A 165 -12.44 14.79 -9.64
C LEU A 165 -13.92 14.80 -10.02
N ASP A 166 -14.79 14.77 -9.01
CA ASP A 166 -16.24 15.00 -9.17
C ASP A 166 -16.59 16.48 -9.44
N SER A 167 -15.66 17.37 -9.10
CA SER A 167 -15.76 18.82 -9.21
C SER A 167 -14.38 19.44 -9.33
N ASN A 168 -14.31 20.71 -9.76
CA ASN A 168 -13.03 21.41 -9.86
C ASN A 168 -12.36 21.54 -8.48
N ALA A 169 -13.13 21.66 -7.39
CA ALA A 169 -12.60 21.88 -6.06
C ALA A 169 -11.76 20.69 -5.54
N ARG A 170 -12.09 19.45 -5.93
CA ARG A 170 -11.41 18.22 -5.47
C ARG A 170 -9.91 18.18 -5.66
N ARG A 171 -9.37 18.92 -6.63
CA ARG A 171 -7.92 19.01 -6.82
C ARG A 171 -7.20 19.57 -5.58
N HIS A 172 -7.89 20.37 -4.76
CA HIS A 172 -7.33 20.94 -3.54
C HIS A 172 -7.32 19.95 -2.36
N ASP A 173 -8.05 18.84 -2.46
CA ASP A 173 -8.01 17.74 -1.48
C ASP A 173 -6.75 16.85 -1.69
N ILE A 174 -5.96 17.13 -2.74
CA ILE A 174 -4.69 16.46 -3.06
C ILE A 174 -3.54 17.13 -2.32
N VAL A 175 -3.56 17.08 -0.99
CA VAL A 175 -2.56 17.70 -0.12
C VAL A 175 -2.24 16.76 1.04
N LEU A 176 -0.95 16.54 1.31
CA LEU A 176 -0.52 15.80 2.50
C LEU A 176 -0.78 16.66 3.75
N ASP A 177 -1.54 16.13 4.69
CA ASP A 177 -1.56 16.58 6.09
C ASP A 177 -0.35 16.02 6.83
N GLU A 178 0.07 16.66 7.92
CA GLU A 178 1.04 16.07 8.85
C GLU A 178 0.48 14.76 9.45
N PRO A 179 1.28 13.68 9.53
CA PRO A 179 2.73 13.55 9.28
C PRO A 179 3.15 13.15 7.84
N GLY A 180 2.31 13.35 6.83
CA GLY A 180 2.58 12.95 5.44
C GLY A 180 1.47 12.09 4.85
N ARG A 181 0.21 12.32 5.27
CA ARG A 181 -0.95 11.52 4.86
C ARG A 181 -2.04 12.40 4.30
N ARG A 182 -2.77 11.86 3.33
CA ARG A 182 -4.02 12.40 2.83
C ARG A 182 -5.20 11.74 3.53
N ARG A 183 -6.24 12.53 3.73
CA ARG A 183 -7.53 12.04 4.20
C ARG A 183 -8.19 11.17 3.14
N SER A 184 -8.89 10.15 3.58
CA SER A 184 -9.86 9.41 2.78
C SER A 184 -11.03 10.34 2.44
N ASN A 185 -11.65 10.09 1.30
CA ASN A 185 -12.89 10.78 0.92
C ASN A 185 -14.13 10.16 1.59
N VAL A 186 -13.97 9.02 2.27
CA VAL A 186 -15.07 8.21 2.80
C VAL A 186 -15.34 8.51 4.28
N ALA A 187 -14.28 8.69 5.07
CA ALA A 187 -14.31 9.03 6.48
C ALA A 187 -13.00 9.72 6.88
N ASP A 188 -12.89 10.18 8.11
CA ASP A 188 -11.70 10.87 8.63
C ASP A 188 -10.53 9.90 8.92
N PHE A 189 -10.26 8.99 7.98
CA PHE A 189 -9.08 8.15 7.96
C PHE A 189 -7.96 8.88 7.23
N LYS A 190 -6.76 8.92 7.83
CA LYS A 190 -5.51 9.32 7.15
C LYS A 190 -4.85 8.13 6.46
N SER A 191 -5.57 7.52 5.53
CA SER A 191 -5.21 6.23 4.90
C SER A 191 -4.33 6.37 3.65
N LYS A 192 -4.47 7.48 2.92
CA LYS A 192 -3.75 7.76 1.67
C LYS A 192 -2.45 8.53 1.93
N PRO A 193 -1.44 8.45 1.05
CA PRO A 193 -1.30 7.43 0.01
C PRO A 193 -1.00 6.06 0.63
N PHE A 194 -1.28 4.97 -0.08
CA PHE A 194 -0.92 3.61 0.32
C PHE A 194 0.52 3.29 -0.09
N LEU A 195 1.09 2.21 0.43
CA LEU A 195 2.31 1.67 -0.19
C LEU A 195 1.93 1.03 -1.53
N LEU A 196 2.72 1.27 -2.57
CA LEU A 196 2.49 0.67 -3.88
C LEU A 196 2.58 -0.86 -3.84
N ASP A 197 3.38 -1.40 -2.92
CA ASP A 197 3.44 -2.83 -2.60
C ASP A 197 2.08 -3.43 -2.18
N GLU A 198 1.22 -2.61 -1.56
CA GLU A 198 -0.11 -3.03 -1.11
C GLU A 198 -1.13 -3.02 -2.25
N LEU A 199 -0.83 -2.44 -3.41
CA LEU A 199 -1.76 -2.38 -4.55
C LEU A 199 -2.18 -3.78 -5.00
N GLY A 200 -1.21 -4.62 -5.37
CA GLY A 200 -1.48 -6.00 -5.75
C GLY A 200 -1.87 -6.87 -4.55
N GLN A 201 -1.09 -6.75 -3.47
CA GLN A 201 -1.17 -7.67 -2.33
C GLN A 201 -2.39 -7.47 -1.44
N LYS A 202 -2.96 -6.26 -1.39
CA LYS A 202 -4.10 -5.94 -0.53
C LYS A 202 -5.26 -5.36 -1.31
N VAL A 203 -5.09 -4.26 -2.04
CA VAL A 203 -6.19 -3.57 -2.73
C VAL A 203 -6.86 -4.49 -3.76
N MET A 204 -6.06 -5.07 -4.66
CA MET A 204 -6.55 -5.97 -5.70
C MET A 204 -6.99 -7.31 -5.14
N CYS A 205 -6.23 -7.89 -4.20
CA CYS A 205 -6.59 -9.16 -3.54
C CYS A 205 -7.93 -9.04 -2.79
N LEU A 206 -8.11 -7.99 -1.98
CA LEU A 206 -9.36 -7.69 -1.29
C LEU A 206 -10.55 -7.62 -2.26
N TRP A 207 -10.41 -6.89 -3.36
CA TRP A 207 -11.50 -6.76 -4.30
C TRP A 207 -11.74 -8.02 -5.14
N LYS A 208 -10.73 -8.47 -5.88
CA LYS A 208 -10.86 -9.52 -6.90
C LYS A 208 -11.00 -10.91 -6.31
N GLU A 209 -10.30 -11.19 -5.22
CA GLU A 209 -10.26 -12.54 -4.63
C GLU A 209 -11.28 -12.65 -3.50
N LEU A 210 -11.24 -11.75 -2.51
CA LEU A 210 -12.10 -11.88 -1.34
C LEU A 210 -13.57 -11.54 -1.63
N LEU A 211 -13.81 -10.34 -2.21
CA LEU A 211 -15.16 -9.82 -2.42
C LEU A 211 -15.80 -10.36 -3.71
N GLN A 212 -15.20 -10.07 -4.87
CA GLN A 212 -15.72 -10.49 -6.17
C GLN A 212 -15.52 -11.98 -6.44
N GLY A 213 -14.44 -12.58 -5.93
CA GLY A 213 -14.19 -14.02 -5.98
C GLY A 213 -15.09 -14.84 -5.07
N ARG A 214 -15.97 -14.20 -4.29
CA ARG A 214 -16.95 -14.82 -3.38
C ARG A 214 -16.35 -15.79 -2.38
N GLN A 215 -15.12 -15.52 -1.95
CA GLN A 215 -14.52 -16.27 -0.84
C GLN A 215 -15.25 -16.01 0.49
N LEU A 216 -15.96 -14.89 0.60
CA LEU A 216 -16.95 -14.65 1.65
C LEU A 216 -18.33 -15.16 1.20
N GLN A 217 -18.74 -16.31 1.70
CA GLN A 217 -20.02 -16.93 1.30
C GLN A 217 -21.20 -15.99 1.58
N GLY A 218 -22.04 -15.75 0.57
CA GLY A 218 -23.23 -14.90 0.69
C GLY A 218 -22.97 -13.40 0.72
N ILE A 219 -21.75 -12.95 0.37
CA ILE A 219 -21.45 -11.54 0.13
C ILE A 219 -22.25 -11.02 -1.07
N THR A 220 -22.90 -9.87 -0.90
CA THR A 220 -23.62 -9.14 -1.96
C THR A 220 -23.34 -7.66 -1.83
N ASP A 221 -23.52 -6.88 -2.90
CA ASP A 221 -23.33 -5.42 -2.88
C ASP A 221 -24.16 -4.77 -1.76
N THR A 222 -25.41 -5.21 -1.59
CA THR A 222 -26.32 -4.69 -0.55
C THR A 222 -25.81 -5.00 0.85
N LYS A 223 -25.33 -6.24 1.08
CA LYS A 223 -24.80 -6.63 2.39
C LYS A 223 -23.53 -5.83 2.72
N LEU A 224 -22.62 -5.71 1.75
CA LEU A 224 -21.38 -4.96 1.91
C LEU A 224 -21.65 -3.47 2.21
N ARG A 225 -22.56 -2.83 1.48
CA ARG A 225 -22.94 -1.42 1.74
C ARG A 225 -23.59 -1.23 3.10
N LYS A 226 -24.41 -2.18 3.57
CA LYS A 226 -25.00 -2.14 4.92
C LYS A 226 -23.92 -2.20 6.00
N LEU A 227 -22.96 -3.12 5.87
CA LEU A 227 -21.82 -3.23 6.80
C LEU A 227 -20.97 -1.95 6.77
N GLN A 228 -20.59 -1.50 5.57
CA GLN A 228 -19.82 -0.26 5.39
C GLN A 228 -20.53 0.94 6.04
N SER A 229 -21.84 1.11 5.79
CA SER A 229 -22.61 2.21 6.38
C SER A 229 -22.66 2.11 7.90
N LEU A 230 -22.90 0.92 8.46
CA LEU A 230 -22.90 0.71 9.90
C LEU A 230 -21.56 1.10 10.52
N TRP A 231 -20.46 0.60 9.95
CA TRP A 231 -19.12 0.85 10.49
C TRP A 231 -18.71 2.31 10.37
N LEU A 232 -18.97 2.97 9.24
CA LEU A 232 -18.62 4.38 9.05
C LEU A 232 -19.47 5.31 9.91
N THR A 233 -20.77 5.05 10.04
CA THR A 233 -21.64 5.82 10.93
C THR A 233 -21.18 5.72 12.38
N LYS A 234 -20.88 4.50 12.88
CA LYS A 234 -20.37 4.33 14.25
C LYS A 234 -18.97 4.89 14.44
N TYR A 235 -18.12 4.83 13.41
CA TYR A 235 -16.81 5.47 13.44
C TYR A 235 -16.92 6.99 13.66
N GLN A 236 -17.85 7.65 12.96
CA GLN A 236 -18.09 9.09 13.06
C GLN A 236 -18.80 9.48 14.37
N GLU A 237 -19.83 8.73 14.77
CA GLU A 237 -20.62 9.02 15.98
C GLU A 237 -19.81 8.90 17.26
N TRP A 238 -18.87 7.96 17.32
CA TRP A 238 -18.10 7.67 18.51
C TRP A 238 -16.83 8.52 18.64
N VAL A 239 -16.66 9.54 17.77
CA VAL A 239 -15.56 10.53 17.74
C VAL A 239 -14.22 9.88 18.08
N ILE A 240 -13.85 8.91 17.25
CA ILE A 240 -12.79 7.97 17.60
C ILE A 240 -11.42 8.57 17.29
N ASP A 241 -10.69 8.99 18.33
CA ASP A 241 -9.22 8.98 18.26
C ASP A 241 -8.73 7.52 18.38
N ARG A 242 -7.72 7.14 17.58
CA ARG A 242 -7.18 5.76 17.50
C ARG A 242 -6.63 5.26 18.84
N ASN A 243 -6.27 6.17 19.75
CA ASN A 243 -5.72 5.85 21.06
C ASN A 243 -6.79 5.64 22.15
N GLU A 244 -8.08 5.76 21.80
CA GLU A 244 -9.17 5.76 22.76
C GLU A 244 -9.95 4.44 22.80
N GLU A 245 -10.67 4.24 23.90
CA GLU A 245 -11.61 3.12 24.12
C GLU A 245 -12.65 3.02 22.99
N GLY A 246 -13.02 4.16 22.38
CA GLY A 246 -13.90 4.22 21.21
C GLY A 246 -13.39 3.43 20.01
N PHE A 247 -12.07 3.45 19.72
CA PHE A 247 -11.51 2.72 18.58
C PHE A 247 -11.61 1.21 18.78
N LYS A 248 -11.30 0.74 19.99
CA LYS A 248 -11.44 -0.68 20.33
C LYS A 248 -12.89 -1.15 20.31
N ALA A 249 -13.82 -0.31 20.77
CA ALA A 249 -15.25 -0.61 20.69
C ALA A 249 -15.73 -0.71 19.23
N TRP A 250 -15.26 0.17 18.36
CA TRP A 250 -15.55 0.13 16.93
C TRP A 250 -14.95 -1.07 16.23
N GLU A 251 -13.69 -1.38 16.51
CA GLU A 251 -13.03 -2.58 16.00
C GLU A 251 -13.78 -3.85 16.42
N ASN A 252 -14.18 -3.94 17.68
CA ASN A 252 -15.00 -5.05 18.16
C ASN A 252 -16.37 -5.13 17.43
N LEU A 253 -17.03 -3.99 17.19
CA LEU A 253 -18.26 -3.94 16.40
C LEU A 253 -18.03 -4.49 14.98
N VAL A 254 -16.94 -4.09 14.33
CA VAL A 254 -16.58 -4.58 13.00
C VAL A 254 -16.43 -6.10 13.01
N TRP A 255 -15.67 -6.65 13.95
CA TRP A 255 -15.43 -8.09 14.04
C TRP A 255 -16.67 -8.89 14.39
N VAL A 256 -17.47 -8.46 15.36
CA VAL A 256 -18.75 -9.12 15.69
C VAL A 256 -19.71 -9.09 14.49
N SER A 257 -19.72 -8.00 13.72
CA SER A 257 -20.54 -7.91 12.51
C SER A 257 -20.06 -8.88 11.42
N LEU A 258 -18.74 -9.02 11.26
CA LEU A 258 -18.14 -9.95 10.29
C LEU A 258 -18.38 -11.41 10.68
N ASP A 259 -18.07 -11.78 11.93
CA ASP A 259 -18.23 -13.16 12.43
C ASP A 259 -19.69 -13.62 12.43
N LYS A 260 -20.64 -12.68 12.56
CA LYS A 260 -22.08 -12.96 12.43
C LYS A 260 -22.49 -13.26 10.98
N GLU A 261 -21.88 -12.60 10.01
CA GLU A 261 -22.29 -12.66 8.61
C GLU A 261 -21.50 -13.70 7.79
N PHE A 262 -20.26 -13.99 8.20
CA PHE A 262 -19.31 -14.80 7.44
C PHE A 262 -18.52 -15.76 8.33
N ALA A 263 -18.27 -16.97 7.82
CA ALA A 263 -17.30 -17.88 8.40
C ALA A 263 -15.91 -17.59 7.80
N LEU A 264 -15.09 -16.82 8.52
CA LEU A 264 -13.79 -16.37 8.03
C LEU A 264 -12.69 -17.42 8.24
N SER A 265 -11.89 -17.67 7.20
CA SER A 265 -10.60 -18.35 7.37
C SER A 265 -9.59 -17.46 8.09
N LYS A 266 -8.50 -18.05 8.58
CA LYS A 266 -7.42 -17.30 9.23
C LYS A 266 -6.81 -16.24 8.30
N GLU A 267 -6.58 -16.60 7.04
CA GLU A 267 -6.00 -15.73 6.01
C GLU A 267 -6.94 -14.56 5.67
N GLN A 268 -8.24 -14.85 5.54
CA GLN A 268 -9.26 -13.82 5.26
C GLN A 268 -9.36 -12.81 6.40
N ARG A 269 -9.35 -13.31 7.65
CA ARG A 269 -9.36 -12.46 8.84
C ARG A 269 -8.13 -11.57 8.89
N GLU A 270 -6.94 -12.12 8.64
CA GLU A 270 -5.69 -11.35 8.65
C GLU A 270 -5.66 -10.26 7.56
N LEU A 271 -6.19 -10.53 6.37
CA LEU A 271 -6.31 -9.52 5.30
C LEU A 271 -7.30 -8.42 5.70
N LEU A 272 -8.48 -8.78 6.21
CA LEU A 272 -9.49 -7.82 6.65
C LEU A 272 -8.96 -6.93 7.79
N GLU A 273 -8.26 -7.51 8.76
CA GLU A 273 -7.69 -6.79 9.91
C GLU A 273 -6.74 -5.69 9.44
N LYS A 274 -5.74 -6.07 8.65
CA LYS A 274 -4.74 -5.13 8.11
C LYS A 274 -5.35 -4.03 7.24
N THR A 275 -6.41 -4.33 6.50
CA THR A 275 -7.03 -3.36 5.57
C THR A 275 -8.05 -2.45 6.24
N ILE A 276 -8.78 -2.94 7.24
CA ILE A 276 -9.75 -2.15 8.01
C ILE A 276 -9.03 -1.17 8.94
N GLU A 277 -8.03 -1.64 9.69
CA GLU A 277 -7.27 -0.78 10.61
C GLU A 277 -6.57 0.40 9.90
N SER A 278 -6.07 0.16 8.69
CA SER A 278 -5.39 1.18 7.87
C SER A 278 -6.34 2.10 7.10
N GLY A 279 -7.65 1.82 7.11
CA GLY A 279 -8.64 2.50 6.27
C GLY A 279 -8.60 2.08 4.80
N LEU A 280 -7.62 1.28 4.38
CA LEU A 280 -7.45 0.79 3.00
C LEU A 280 -8.69 0.05 2.50
N PHE A 281 -9.38 -0.69 3.38
CA PHE A 281 -10.62 -1.37 3.06
C PHE A 281 -11.67 -0.39 2.50
N PHE A 282 -11.91 0.72 3.19
CA PHE A 282 -12.93 1.70 2.82
C PHE A 282 -12.58 2.44 1.53
N ASP A 283 -11.31 2.82 1.35
CA ASP A 283 -10.85 3.42 0.10
C ASP A 283 -10.90 2.44 -1.07
N THR A 284 -10.64 1.14 -0.82
CA THR A 284 -10.80 0.10 -1.85
C THR A 284 -12.26 -0.01 -2.29
N LEU A 285 -13.21 0.05 -1.34
CA LEU A 285 -14.63 0.07 -1.66
C LEU A 285 -15.01 1.33 -2.46
N GLU A 286 -14.53 2.50 -2.08
CA GLU A 286 -14.75 3.75 -2.83
C GLU A 286 -14.21 3.65 -4.26
N LEU A 287 -12.99 3.15 -4.40
CA LEU A 287 -12.34 2.93 -5.69
C LEU A 287 -13.19 2.03 -6.58
N TYR A 288 -13.51 0.82 -6.13
CA TYR A 288 -14.19 -0.15 -6.99
C TYR A 288 -15.70 0.11 -7.14
N LEU A 289 -16.43 0.33 -6.04
CA LEU A 289 -17.89 0.47 -6.07
C LEU A 289 -18.36 1.87 -6.50
N GLY A 290 -17.60 2.91 -6.12
CA GLY A 290 -17.94 4.31 -6.34
C GLY A 290 -17.37 4.84 -7.65
N ILE A 291 -16.05 4.79 -7.79
CA ILE A 291 -15.31 5.38 -8.92
C ILE A 291 -15.41 4.48 -10.17
N LEU A 292 -14.97 3.23 -10.05
CA LEU A 292 -14.97 2.27 -11.17
C LEU A 292 -16.36 1.69 -11.46
N LYS A 293 -17.29 1.81 -10.50
CA LYS A 293 -18.67 1.31 -10.57
C LYS A 293 -18.76 -0.19 -10.82
N GLU A 294 -17.76 -0.94 -10.37
CA GLU A 294 -17.80 -2.40 -10.36
C GLU A 294 -18.85 -2.91 -9.37
N ARG A 295 -19.19 -4.19 -9.53
CA ARG A 295 -20.18 -4.90 -8.71
C ARG A 295 -19.58 -6.24 -8.28
N ILE A 296 -19.97 -6.69 -7.09
CA ILE A 296 -19.58 -8.02 -6.58
C ILE A 296 -20.15 -9.10 -7.50
N ASP A 297 -21.41 -8.93 -7.92
CA ASP A 297 -22.04 -9.82 -8.88
C ASP A 297 -21.72 -9.34 -10.30
N LYS A 298 -20.75 -9.99 -10.95
CA LYS A 298 -20.62 -9.88 -12.41
C LYS A 298 -21.88 -10.52 -13.03
N LYS A 299 -22.71 -9.70 -13.66
CA LYS A 299 -23.71 -10.18 -14.61
C LYS A 299 -23.03 -10.78 -15.83
#